data_AF-A0A534R6V9-F1
#
_entry.id   AF-A0A534R6V9-F1
#
_cell.length_a   1.000
_cell.length_b   1.000
_cell.length_c   1.000
_cell.angle_alpha   90.00
_cell.angle_beta   90.00
_cell.angle_gamma   90.00
#
_symmetry.space_group_name_H-M   'P 1'
#
loop_
_entity.id
_entity.type
_entity.pdbx_description
1 polymer ?
#
loop_
_entity_poly.entity_id
_entity_poly.type
_entity_poly.pdbx_seq_one_letter_code
_entity_poly.pdbx_strand_id
1 'polypeptide(L)'
;MIDSSRGSILVVGAATEELLPAVQALESLAETTLAPPAEALGALARTDPDVLIVDEHDGRELLAEAAALRPAIVRILLRSSDGAADGLD
;
A
#
# COMPACT_ATOMS: atom_id res chain seq x y z
N MET A 1 23.81 11.79 -14.49
CA MET A 1 23.15 10.50 -14.70
C MET A 1 22.32 10.29 -13.44
N ILE A 2 21.04 10.67 -13.47
CA ILE A 2 20.16 10.40 -12.34
C ILE A 2 19.85 8.91 -12.47
N ASP A 3 20.38 8.11 -11.54
CA ASP A 3 19.87 6.77 -11.34
C ASP A 3 18.37 6.93 -11.12
N SER A 4 17.59 6.55 -12.11
CA SER A 4 16.14 6.70 -12.06
C SER A 4 15.63 5.54 -11.22
N SER A 5 15.96 5.55 -9.92
CA SER A 5 15.35 4.67 -8.94
C SER A 5 13.85 4.84 -9.14
N ARG A 6 13.22 3.84 -9.75
CA ARG A 6 11.77 3.77 -9.78
C ARG A 6 11.33 3.86 -8.32
N GLY A 7 10.34 4.72 -8.02
CA GLY A 7 9.82 4.80 -6.66
C GLY A 7 9.39 3.42 -6.17
N SER A 8 9.29 3.25 -4.86
CA SER A 8 8.94 1.97 -4.24
C SER A 8 7.56 2.01 -3.59
N ILE A 9 6.80 0.93 -3.76
CA ILE A 9 5.44 0.77 -3.26
C ILE A 9 5.38 -0.50 -2.42
N LEU A 10 4.86 -0.39 -1.20
CA LEU A 10 4.43 -1.52 -0.39
C LEU A 10 2.91 -1.58 -0.40
N VAL A 11 2.36 -2.68 -0.92
CA VAL A 11 0.94 -3.00 -0.84
C VAL A 11 0.75 -4.03 0.27
N VAL A 12 -0.16 -3.75 1.20
CA VAL A 12 -0.50 -4.63 2.32
C VAL A 12 -1.91 -5.15 2.13
N GLY A 13 -2.03 -6.46 1.96
CA GLY A 13 -3.29 -7.14 1.73
C GLY A 13 -3.08 -8.61 1.39
N ALA A 14 -4.16 -9.38 1.35
CA ALA A 14 -4.11 -10.72 0.81
C ALA A 14 -3.94 -10.69 -0.72
N ALA A 15 -3.21 -11.64 -1.29
CA ALA A 15 -3.10 -11.82 -2.74
C ALA A 15 -4.42 -12.37 -3.33
N THR A 16 -5.47 -11.57 -3.26
CA THR A 16 -6.80 -11.90 -3.78
C THR A 16 -6.87 -11.66 -5.28
N GLU A 17 -7.81 -12.31 -5.95
CA GLU A 17 -8.05 -12.10 -7.39
C GLU A 17 -8.43 -10.65 -7.73
N GLU A 18 -8.96 -9.90 -6.76
CA GLU A 18 -9.30 -8.49 -6.91
C GLU A 18 -8.09 -7.56 -6.80
N LEU A 19 -7.15 -7.86 -5.88
CA LEU A 19 -5.98 -7.02 -5.63
C LEU A 19 -4.85 -7.27 -6.64
N LEU A 20 -4.73 -8.50 -7.14
CA LEU A 20 -3.61 -8.92 -7.99
C LEU A 20 -3.48 -8.10 -9.30
N PRO A 21 -4.56 -7.78 -10.04
CA PRO A 21 -4.47 -6.94 -11.23
C PRO A 21 -3.95 -5.52 -10.93
N ALA A 22 -4.36 -4.95 -9.79
CA ALA A 22 -3.88 -3.63 -9.37
C ALA A 22 -2.39 -3.67 -9.02
N VAL A 23 -1.93 -4.70 -8.31
CA VAL A 23 -0.50 -4.90 -8.00
C VAL A 23 0.32 -5.01 -9.27
N GLN A 24 -0.12 -5.80 -10.25
CA GLN A 24 0.57 -5.94 -11.55
C GLN A 24 0.64 -4.61 -12.32
N ALA A 25 -0.42 -3.79 -12.27
CA ALA A 25 -0.39 -2.46 -12.86
C ALA A 25 0.66 -1.56 -12.18
N LEU A 26 0.74 -1.61 -10.84
CA LEU A 26 1.70 -0.84 -10.05
C LEU A 26 3.15 -1.28 -10.31
N GLU A 27 3.42 -2.58 -10.48
CA GLU A 27 4.74 -3.12 -10.85
C GLU A 27 5.27 -2.54 -12.17
N SER A 28 4.38 -2.15 -13.10
CA SER A 28 4.79 -1.50 -14.35
C SER A 28 5.31 -0.07 -14.15
N LEU A 29 4.92 0.58 -13.04
CA LEU A 29 5.24 1.97 -12.71
C LEU A 29 6.42 2.09 -11.74
N ALA A 30 6.47 1.18 -10.75
CA ALA A 30 7.30 1.30 -9.55
C ALA A 30 7.70 -0.08 -9.02
N GLU A 31 8.80 -0.14 -8.27
CA GLU A 31 9.17 -1.37 -7.56
C GLU A 31 8.09 -1.66 -6.50
N THR A 32 7.35 -2.75 -6.66
CA THR A 32 6.17 -3.03 -5.86
C THR A 32 6.36 -4.31 -5.07
N THR A 33 6.14 -4.25 -3.76
CA THR A 33 6.13 -5.40 -2.86
C THR A 33 4.71 -5.61 -2.36
N LEU A 34 4.18 -6.82 -2.51
CA LEU A 34 2.95 -7.25 -1.85
C LEU A 34 3.28 -8.04 -0.58
N ALA A 35 2.71 -7.64 0.55
CA ALA A 35 2.90 -8.32 1.84
C ALA A 35 1.55 -8.61 2.50
N PRO A 36 1.39 -9.77 3.15
CA PRO A 36 0.22 -10.02 3.99
C PRO A 36 0.25 -9.11 5.24
N PRO A 37 -0.91 -8.78 5.85
CA PRO A 37 -0.97 -7.91 7.03
C PRO A 37 -0.04 -8.33 8.17
N ALA A 38 0.08 -9.63 8.43
CA ALA A 38 0.94 -10.17 9.48
C ALA A 38 2.44 -9.89 9.28
N GLU A 39 2.88 -9.61 8.04
CA GLU A 39 4.28 -9.34 7.71
C GLU A 39 4.54 -7.86 7.43
N ALA A 40 3.51 -7.02 7.48
CA ALA A 40 3.53 -5.67 6.93
C ALA A 40 4.54 -4.74 7.60
N LEU A 41 4.64 -4.78 8.94
CA LEU A 41 5.65 -4.00 9.67
C LEU A 41 7.08 -4.41 9.28
N GLY A 42 7.30 -5.72 9.15
CA GLY A 42 8.59 -6.26 8.73
C GLY A 42 8.92 -5.87 7.29
N ALA A 43 7.94 -5.92 6.39
CA ALA A 43 8.10 -5.47 5.02
C ALA A 43 8.39 -3.96 4.94
N LEU A 44 7.66 -3.14 5.70
CA LEU A 44 7.87 -1.69 5.80
C LEU A 44 9.30 -1.35 6.23
N ALA A 45 9.81 -2.02 7.28
CA ALA A 45 11.16 -1.80 7.79
C ALA A 45 12.27 -2.26 6.84
N ARG A 46 12.03 -3.33 6.06
CA ARG A 46 13.03 -3.91 5.15
C ARG A 46 13.10 -3.20 3.80
N THR A 47 11.95 -2.78 3.26
CA THR A 47 11.83 -2.27 1.89
C THR A 47 11.91 -0.75 1.81
N ASP A 48 11.68 -0.07 2.92
CA ASP A 48 11.71 1.38 3.03
C ASP A 48 10.90 2.12 1.95
N PRO A 49 9.60 1.79 1.79
CA PRO A 49 8.83 2.21 0.63
C PRO A 49 8.53 3.72 0.64
N ASP A 50 8.44 4.32 -0.54
CA ASP A 50 7.95 5.70 -0.74
C ASP A 50 6.43 5.80 -0.51
N VAL A 51 5.71 4.74 -0.92
CA VAL A 51 4.25 4.65 -0.83
C VAL A 51 3.85 3.39 -0.09
N LEU A 52 2.97 3.53 0.90
CA LEU A 52 2.28 2.44 1.59
C LEU A 52 0.80 2.45 1.21
N ILE A 53 0.32 1.33 0.66
CA ILE A 53 -1.08 1.09 0.31
C ILE A 53 -1.62 -0.02 1.21
N VAL A 54 -2.76 0.21 1.87
CA VAL A 54 -3.36 -0.78 2.76
C VAL A 54 -4.88 -0.84 2.57
N ASP A 55 -5.47 -2.01 2.81
CA ASP A 55 -6.92 -2.16 2.93
C ASP A 55 -7.45 -1.56 4.25
N GLU A 56 -8.65 -0.97 4.25
CA GLU A 56 -9.22 -0.35 5.44
C GLU A 56 -9.59 -1.31 6.57
N HIS A 57 -9.87 -2.57 6.26
CA HIS A 57 -10.24 -3.58 7.23
C HIS A 57 -9.06 -3.91 8.15
N ASP A 58 -7.86 -4.01 7.57
CA ASP A 58 -6.67 -4.53 8.25
C ASP A 58 -5.58 -3.47 8.48
N GLY A 59 -5.65 -2.32 7.80
CA GLY A 59 -4.50 -1.42 7.61
C GLY A 59 -4.44 -0.18 8.49
N ARG A 60 -5.49 0.15 9.25
CA ARG A 60 -5.57 1.45 9.96
C ARG A 60 -4.49 1.63 11.03
N GLU A 61 -4.22 0.60 11.82
CA GLU A 61 -3.18 0.63 12.86
C GLU A 61 -1.79 0.78 12.22
N LEU A 62 -1.53 0.00 11.17
CA LEU A 62 -0.29 0.08 10.40
C LEU A 62 -0.03 1.47 9.81
N LEU A 63 -1.07 2.19 9.34
CA LEU A 63 -0.90 3.56 8.84
C LEU A 63 -0.45 4.53 9.92
N ALA A 64 -0.95 4.36 11.16
CA ALA A 64 -0.55 5.19 12.29
C ALA A 64 0.90 4.90 12.68
N GLU A 65 1.30 3.63 12.72
CA GLU A 65 2.68 3.21 12.97
C GLU A 65 3.63 3.71 11.89
N ALA A 66 3.27 3.54 10.61
CA ALA A 66 4.04 4.03 9.49
C ALA A 66 4.22 5.56 9.54
N ALA A 67 3.19 6.31 9.94
CA ALA A 67 3.28 7.75 10.11
C ALA A 67 4.28 8.17 11.21
N ALA A 68 4.33 7.40 12.30
CA ALA A 68 5.25 7.64 13.40
C ALA A 68 6.70 7.31 13.03
N LEU A 69 6.91 6.18 12.33
CA LEU A 69 8.24 5.73 11.91
C LEU A 69 8.79 6.54 10.73
N ARG A 70 7.91 6.93 9.81
CA ARG A 70 8.25 7.52 8.51
C ARG A 70 7.29 8.67 8.17
N PRO A 71 7.49 9.87 8.72
CA PRO A 71 6.57 10.99 8.52
C PRO A 71 6.37 11.40 7.06
N ALA A 72 7.35 11.14 6.20
CA ALA A 72 7.32 11.49 4.78
C ALA A 72 6.66 10.41 3.88
N ILE A 73 6.31 9.24 4.41
CA ILE A 73 5.72 8.17 3.60
C ILE A 73 4.32 8.56 3.10
N VAL A 74 4.08 8.36 1.80
CA VAL A 74 2.74 8.53 1.21
C VAL A 74 1.88 7.34 1.62
N ARG A 75 0.74 7.61 2.23
CA ARG A 75 -0.15 6.59 2.81
C ARG A 75 -1.48 6.61 2.08
N ILE A 76 -1.84 5.48 1.48
CA ILE A 76 -3.09 5.28 0.74
C ILE A 76 -3.90 4.21 1.45
N LEU A 77 -5.13 4.55 1.82
CA LEU A 77 -6.11 3.64 2.39
C LEU A 77 -7.11 3.27 1.29
N LEU A 78 -7.16 1.99 0.93
CA LEU A 78 -8.18 1.45 0.03
C LEU A 78 -9.46 1.25 0.82
N ARG A 79 -10.58 1.74 0.28
CA ARG A 79 -11.92 1.52 0.85
C ARG A 79 -12.75 0.72 -0.12
N SER A 80 -13.55 -0.20 0.40
CA SER A 80 -14.48 -0.94 -0.45
C SER A 80 -15.52 0.02 -1.04
N SER A 81 -15.81 -0.17 -2.33
CA SER A 81 -16.81 0.63 -3.04
C SER A 81 -18.25 0.29 -2.65
N ASP A 82 -18.47 -0.80 -1.90
CA ASP A 82 -19.80 -1.19 -1.39
C ASP A 82 -20.43 -0.14 -0.46
N GLY A 83 -19.64 0.83 0.04
CA GLY A 83 -20.14 2.00 0.77
C GLY A 83 -20.22 3.30 -0.03
N ALA A 84 -19.83 3.32 -1.31
CA ALA A 84 -19.76 4.54 -2.12
C ALA A 84 -21.05 4.84 -2.91
N ALA A 85 -22.02 3.93 -2.91
CA ALA A 85 -23.31 4.12 -3.57
C ALA A 85 -24.26 5.08 -2.83
N ASP A 86 -23.93 5.51 -1.61
CA ASP A 86 -24.83 6.27 -0.72
C ASP A 86 -24.57 7.79 -0.73
N GLY A 87 -23.82 8.31 -1.70
CA GLY A 87 -23.29 9.68 -1.65
C GLY A 87 -23.46 10.54 -2.91
N LEU A 88 -24.21 10.09 -3.92
CA LEU A 88 -24.50 10.86 -5.13
C LEU A 88 -26.00 10.81 -5.46
N ASP A 89 -26.82 11.33 -4.55
CA ASP A 89 -28.20 11.80 -4.82
C ASP A 89 -28.35 13.24 -4.32
#